data_AF-A0A847BIM8-F1
#
_entry.id   AF-A0A847BIM8-F1
#
_cell.length_a   1.000
_cell.length_b   1.000
_cell.length_c   1.000
_cell.angle_alpha   90.00
_cell.angle_beta   90.00
_cell.angle_gamma   90.00
#
_symmetry.space_group_name_H-M   'P 1'
#
loop_
_entity.id
_entity.type
_entity.pdbx_description
1 polymer ?
#
loop_
_entity_poly.entity_id
_entity_poly.type
_entity_poly.pdbx_seq_one_letter_code
_entity_poly.pdbx_strand_id
1 'polypeptide(L)'
;MTLILTLLGYLALGAVAGTMAGLFGVGGGLIIVPALVFAFGPQGIDPSIAMHLAIGTSLATIVVTGSSSTWAHYQRGSIKRDWFMLLLPGLV
;
A
#
# COMPACT_ATOMS: atom_id res chain seq x y z
N MET A 1 1.67 -8.25 -23.67
CA MET A 1 0.67 -8.59 -22.64
C MET A 1 -0.60 -7.84 -22.96
N THR A 2 -1.75 -8.52 -23.15
CA THR A 2 -3.01 -7.81 -23.44
C THR A 2 -3.41 -6.94 -22.25
N LEU A 3 -3.90 -5.73 -22.49
CA LEU A 3 -4.25 -4.74 -21.46
C LEU A 3 -5.10 -5.33 -20.32
N ILE A 4 -6.02 -6.24 -20.67
CA ILE A 4 -6.92 -6.94 -19.74
C ILE A 4 -6.13 -7.77 -18.72
N LEU A 5 -5.11 -8.50 -19.15
CA LEU A 5 -4.28 -9.33 -18.27
C LEU A 5 -3.50 -8.47 -17.27
N THR A 6 -2.99 -7.31 -17.70
CA THR A 6 -2.29 -6.37 -16.83
C THR A 6 -3.21 -5.80 -15.75
N LEU A 7 -4.43 -5.38 -16.13
CA LEU A 7 -5.43 -4.86 -15.20
C LEU A 7 -5.86 -5.91 -14.17
N LEU A 8 -6.12 -7.14 -14.61
CA LEU A 8 -6.43 -8.26 -13.71
C LEU A 8 -5.27 -8.55 -12.75
N GLY A 9 -4.02 -8.50 -13.23
CA GLY A 9 -2.84 -8.64 -12.39
C GLY A 9 -2.75 -7.59 -11.30
N TYR A 10 -3.00 -6.32 -11.63
CA TYR A 10 -3.00 -5.23 -10.64
C TYR A 10 -4.16 -5.31 -9.64
N LEU A 11 -5.34 -5.75 -10.07
CA LEU A 11 -6.46 -6.00 -9.16
C LEU A 11 -6.14 -7.13 -8.17
N ALA A 12 -5.60 -8.24 -8.65
CA ALA A 12 -5.18 -9.36 -7.80
C ALA A 12 -4.08 -8.92 -6.83
N LEU A 13 -3.08 -8.18 -7.32
CA LEU A 13 -2.01 -7.61 -6.50
C LEU A 13 -2.57 -6.72 -5.39
N GLY A 14 -3.45 -5.78 -5.75
CA GLY A 14 -4.08 -4.86 -4.80
C GLY A 14 -4.93 -5.58 -3.75
N ALA A 15 -5.67 -6.63 -4.15
CA ALA A 15 -6.46 -7.44 -3.22
C ALA A 15 -5.59 -8.20 -2.22
N VAL A 16 -4.50 -8.84 -2.67
CA VAL A 16 -3.57 -9.55 -1.80
C VAL A 16 -2.82 -8.58 -0.89
N ALA A 17 -2.27 -7.51 -1.46
CA ALA A 17 -1.54 -6.53 -0.67
C ALA A 17 -2.43 -5.79 0.33
N GLY A 18 -3.66 -5.45 -0.05
CA GLY A 18 -4.63 -4.78 0.81
C GLY A 18 -5.10 -5.66 1.97
N THR A 19 -5.36 -6.95 1.72
CA THR A 19 -5.70 -7.90 2.79
C THR A 19 -4.54 -8.10 3.76
N MET A 20 -3.32 -8.26 3.25
CA MET A 20 -2.11 -8.34 4.09
C MET A 20 -1.88 -7.04 4.88
N ALA A 21 -2.07 -5.88 4.26
CA ALA A 21 -1.96 -4.59 4.94
C ALA A 21 -2.97 -4.46 6.10
N GLY A 22 -4.20 -4.92 5.90
CA GLY A 22 -5.23 -4.92 6.94
C GLY A 22 -4.97 -5.93 8.06
N LEU A 23 -4.46 -7.13 7.74
CA LEU A 23 -4.16 -8.18 8.71
C LEU A 23 -2.95 -7.84 9.59
N PHE A 24 -1.86 -7.35 8.98
CA PHE A 24 -0.60 -7.09 9.68
C PHE A 24 -0.47 -5.63 10.16
N GLY A 25 -1.27 -4.70 9.63
CA GLY A 25 -1.24 -3.29 10.02
C GLY A 25 0.00 -2.50 9.56
N VAL A 26 0.90 -3.12 8.78
CA VAL A 26 2.20 -2.54 8.37
C VAL A 26 2.09 -1.60 7.16
N GLY A 27 0.93 -1.58 6.47
CA GLY A 27 0.79 -0.91 5.17
C GLY A 27 1.45 -1.75 4.07
N GLY A 28 0.71 -2.09 3.02
CA GLY A 28 1.08 -3.14 2.04
C GLY A 28 2.34 -2.90 1.20
N GLY A 29 3.13 -1.85 1.49
CA GLY A 29 4.27 -1.43 0.68
C GLY A 29 5.42 -2.42 0.60
N LEU A 30 5.64 -3.22 1.65
CA LEU A 30 6.66 -4.28 1.64
C LEU A 30 6.38 -5.32 0.54
N ILE A 31 5.11 -5.52 0.18
CA ILE A 31 4.67 -6.46 -0.85
C ILE A 31 4.47 -5.74 -2.19
N ILE A 32 3.86 -4.54 -2.18
CA ILE A 32 3.50 -3.79 -3.39
C ILE A 32 4.73 -3.33 -4.17
N VAL A 33 5.75 -2.78 -3.51
CA VAL A 33 6.93 -2.22 -4.20
C VAL A 33 7.65 -3.27 -5.04
N PRO A 34 8.13 -4.41 -4.49
CA PRO A 34 8.82 -5.41 -5.30
C PRO A 34 7.91 -5.98 -6.39
N ALA A 35 6.62 -6.20 -6.10
CA ALA A 35 5.71 -6.75 -7.08
C ALA A 35 5.42 -5.80 -8.26
N LEU A 36 5.34 -4.49 -8.01
CA LEU A 36 5.23 -3.48 -9.07
C LEU A 36 6.49 -3.43 -9.93
N VAL A 37 7.68 -3.47 -9.33
CA VAL A 37 8.95 -3.52 -10.09
C VAL A 37 9.00 -4.75 -10.99
N PHE A 38 8.59 -5.92 -10.49
CA PHE A 38 8.47 -7.13 -11.29
C PHE A 38 7.43 -7.00 -12.42
N ALA A 39 6.30 -6.35 -12.16
CA ALA A 39 5.26 -6.13 -13.16
C ALA A 39 5.68 -5.11 -14.24
N PHE A 40 6.54 -4.15 -13.92
CA PHE A 40 7.03 -3.11 -14.82
C PHE A 40 8.08 -3.60 -15.83
N GLY A 41 8.90 -4.60 -15.47
CA GLY A 41 9.87 -5.23 -16.37
C GLY A 41 9.28 -5.66 -17.72
N PRO A 42 8.25 -6.53 -17.76
CA PRO A 42 7.62 -6.97 -19.01
C PRO A 42 6.80 -5.87 -19.73
N GLN A 43 6.61 -4.70 -19.11
CA GLN A 43 5.92 -3.55 -19.72
C GLN A 43 6.88 -2.59 -20.44
N GLY A 44 8.19 -2.84 -20.35
CA GLY A 44 9.20 -2.00 -20.99
C GLY A 44 9.39 -0.64 -20.31
N ILE A 45 9.02 -0.52 -19.03
CA ILE A 45 9.29 0.69 -18.24
C ILE A 45 10.79 0.77 -17.98
N ASP A 46 11.35 1.95 -18.18
CA ASP A 46 12.77 2.20 -17.95
C ASP A 46 13.15 1.90 -16.48
N PRO A 47 14.19 1.07 -16.23
CA PRO A 47 14.63 0.72 -14.88
C PRO A 47 14.97 1.92 -13.99
N SER A 48 15.41 3.04 -14.58
CA SER A 48 15.74 4.27 -13.87
C SER A 48 14.53 4.93 -13.19
N ILE A 49 13.34 4.80 -13.77
CA ILE A 49 12.08 5.35 -13.24
C ILE A 49 11.21 4.28 -12.57
N ALA A 50 11.42 3.00 -12.87
CA ALA A 50 10.60 1.90 -12.36
C ALA A 50 10.53 1.88 -10.83
N MET A 51 11.65 2.12 -10.15
CA MET A 51 11.70 2.17 -8.69
C MET A 51 10.92 3.38 -8.14
N HIS A 52 11.09 4.56 -8.73
CA HIS A 52 10.36 5.77 -8.33
C HIS A 52 8.84 5.59 -8.51
N LEU A 53 8.42 5.00 -9.62
CA LEU A 53 7.01 4.70 -9.88
C LEU A 53 6.45 3.68 -8.89
N ALA A 54 7.21 2.62 -8.59
CA ALA A 54 6.78 1.59 -7.65
C ALA A 54 6.61 2.15 -6.23
N ILE A 55 7.58 2.94 -5.76
CA ILE A 55 7.52 3.59 -4.45
C ILE A 55 6.37 4.59 -4.39
N GLY A 56 6.24 5.48 -5.39
CA GLY A 56 5.16 6.47 -5.43
C GLY A 56 3.77 5.83 -5.43
N THR A 57 3.59 4.79 -6.24
CA THR A 57 2.32 4.04 -6.30
C THR A 57 2.03 3.33 -4.98
N SER A 58 3.05 2.72 -4.36
CA SER A 58 2.93 2.09 -3.05
C SER A 58 2.51 3.08 -1.98
N LEU A 59 3.11 4.28 -1.92
CA LEU A 59 2.74 5.30 -0.95
C LEU A 59 1.27 5.72 -1.11
N ALA A 60 0.81 5.92 -2.34
CA ALA A 60 -0.60 6.19 -2.61
C ALA A 60 -1.52 5.07 -2.08
N THR A 61 -1.12 3.80 -2.24
CA THR A 61 -1.89 2.67 -1.70
C THR A 61 -1.87 2.60 -0.17
N ILE A 62 -0.76 2.97 0.47
CA ILE A 62 -0.60 3.00 1.93
C ILE A 62 -1.51 4.06 2.53
N VAL A 63 -1.64 5.24 1.91
CA VAL A 63 -2.56 6.29 2.38
C VAL A 63 -3.99 5.77 2.42
N VAL A 64 -4.45 5.09 1.37
CA VAL A 64 -5.83 4.56 1.29
C VAL A 64 -6.03 3.40 2.28
N THR A 65 -5.13 2.42 2.28
CA THR A 65 -5.24 1.24 3.15
C THR A 65 -5.07 1.59 4.62
N GLY A 66 -4.11 2.46 4.96
CA GLY A 66 -3.88 2.98 6.30
C GLY A 66 -5.10 3.75 6.82
N SER A 67 -5.66 4.66 6.02
CA SER A 67 -6.87 5.40 6.41
C SER A 67 -8.05 4.47 6.70
N SER A 68 -8.26 3.44 5.86
CA SER A 68 -9.30 2.43 6.06
C SER A 68 -9.09 1.64 7.35
N SER A 69 -7.86 1.18 7.61
CA SER A 69 -7.51 0.45 8.84
C SER A 69 -7.68 1.32 10.09
N THR A 70 -7.17 2.56 10.08
CA THR A 70 -7.32 3.51 11.18
C THR A 70 -8.79 3.79 11.46
N TRP A 71 -9.61 3.97 10.42
CA TRP A 71 -11.05 4.18 10.56
C TRP A 71 -11.74 2.98 11.22
N ALA A 72 -11.38 1.76 10.83
CA ALA A 72 -11.92 0.54 11.44
C ALA A 72 -11.55 0.42 12.92
N HIS A 73 -10.30 0.73 13.30
CA HIS A 73 -9.87 0.74 14.70
C HIS A 73 -10.53 1.85 15.52
N TYR A 74 -10.75 3.02 14.91
CA TYR A 74 -11.45 4.13 15.53
C TYR A 74 -12.90 3.77 15.87
N GLN A 75 -13.63 3.17 14.92
CA GLN A 75 -15.01 2.71 15.14
C GLN A 75 -15.13 1.64 16.23
N ARG A 76 -14.10 0.80 16.40
CA ARG A 76 -14.04 -0.23 17.45
C ARG A 76 -13.65 0.32 18.83
N GLY A 77 -13.45 1.63 18.97
CA GLY A 77 -13.04 2.26 20.23
C GLY A 77 -11.65 1.83 20.69
N SER A 78 -10.84 1.25 19.80
CA SER A 78 -9.53 0.66 20.16
C SER A 78 -8.42 1.71 20.26
N ILE A 79 -8.71 2.97 19.92
CA ILE A 79 -7.74 4.07 19.92
C ILE A 79 -7.83 4.85 21.23
N LYS A 80 -6.80 4.73 22.07
CA LYS A 80 -6.63 5.59 23.25
C LYS A 80 -6.16 6.98 22.82
N ARG A 81 -7.10 7.93 22.80
CA ARG A 81 -6.87 9.29 22.27
C ARG A 81 -5.74 10.03 22.99
N ASP A 82 -5.62 9.85 24.31
CA ASP A 82 -4.58 10.53 25.11
C ASP A 82 -3.17 10.10 24.67
N TRP A 83 -2.95 8.79 24.50
CA TRP A 83 -1.68 8.25 24.01
C TRP A 83 -1.42 8.60 22.55
N PHE A 84 -2.46 8.56 21.72
CA PHE A 84 -2.36 8.96 20.32
C PHE A 84 -1.92 10.43 20.19
N MET A 85 -2.54 11.33 20.94
CA MET A 85 -2.20 12.76 20.95
C MET A 85 -0.79 13.04 21.47
N LEU A 86 -0.31 12.24 22.43
CA LEU A 86 1.05 12.34 22.92
C LEU A 86 2.09 11.87 21.89
N LEU A 87 1.75 10.89 21.06
CA LEU A 87 2.63 10.31 20.03
C LEU A 87 2.59 11.07 18.70
N LEU A 88 1.52 11.83 18.42
CA LEU A 88 1.35 12.62 17.19
C LEU A 88 2.56 13.50 16.81
N PRO A 89 3.21 14.24 17.74
CA PRO A 89 4.36 15.09 17.39
C PRO A 89 5.59 14.30 16.94
N GLY A 90 5.66 13.01 17.27
CA GLY A 90 6.74 12.10 16.90
C GLY A 90 6.50 11.35 15.59
N LEU A 91 5.33 11.51 14.95
CA LEU A 91 5.04 10.93 13.66
C LEU A 91 5.69 11.80 12.56
N VAL A 92 6.70 11.26 11.87
CA VAL A 92 7.32 11.84 10.67
C VAL A 92 6.73 11.19 9.42
#